data_AF-A0A7J6W4J9-F1
#
_entry.id   AF-A0A7J6W4J9-F1
#
_cell.length_a   1.000
_cell.length_b   1.000
_cell.length_c   1.000
_cell.angle_alpha   90.00
_cell.angle_beta   90.00
_cell.angle_gamma   90.00
#
_symmetry.space_group_name_H-M   'P 1'
#
loop_
_entity.id
_entity.type
_entity.pdbx_description
1 polymer ?
#
loop_
_entity_poly.entity_id
_entity_poly.type
_entity_poly.pdbx_seq_one_letter_code
_entity_poly.pdbx_strand_id
1 'polypeptide(L)' 'MFRFFNFWTFEEGYFETVAKAWKSTLKGNPMYVLMGKLKIVKAELKAWNKDRVGNVMDRVKLAKEELLRAQATLQEDPL' A
#
# COMPACT_ATOMS: atom_id res chain seq x y z
N MET A 1 11.51 -5.01 0.59
CA MET A 1 10.90 -5.76 1.72
C MET A 1 9.37 -5.78 1.57
N PHE A 2 8.63 -6.74 2.13
CA PHE A 2 7.16 -6.68 2.21
C PHE A 2 6.78 -6.39 3.66
N ARG A 3 5.95 -5.38 3.89
CA ARG A 3 5.46 -5.03 5.22
C ARG A 3 3.96 -4.83 5.09
N PHE A 4 3.22 -5.62 5.85
CA PHE A 4 1.79 -5.46 5.97
C PHE A 4 1.50 -4.26 6.88
N PHE A 5 0.52 -3.46 6.51
CA PHE A 5 0.02 -2.38 7.36
C PHE A 5 -1.46 -2.65 7.64
N ASN A 6 -1.84 -2.61 8.91
CA ASN A 6 -3.21 -2.89 9.32
C ASN A 6 -4.22 -1.97 8.62
N PHE A 7 -3.85 -0.72 8.30
CA PHE A 7 -4.78 0.20 7.65
C PHE A 7 -5.23 -0.27 6.26
N TRP A 8 -4.47 -1.15 5.59
CA TRP A 8 -4.86 -1.70 4.29
C TRP A 8 -6.22 -2.39 4.33
N THR A 9 -6.62 -2.97 5.48
CA THR A 9 -7.92 -3.63 5.59
C THR A 9 -9.10 -2.66 5.55
N PHE A 10 -8.85 -1.35 5.71
CA PHE A 10 -9.88 -0.31 5.57
C PHE A 10 -9.89 0.32 4.18
N GLU A 11 -8.86 0.08 3.37
CA GLU A 11 -8.74 0.65 2.03
C GLU A 11 -9.56 -0.14 1.01
N GLU A 12 -10.18 0.61 0.09
CA GLU A 12 -10.99 0.03 -0.96
C GLU A 12 -10.14 -0.85 -1.90
N GLY A 13 -10.66 -2.03 -2.23
CA GLY A 13 -10.01 -2.99 -3.13
C GLY A 13 -8.99 -3.91 -2.47
N TYR A 14 -8.66 -3.74 -1.17
CA TYR A 14 -7.78 -4.68 -0.45
C TYR A 14 -8.36 -6.09 -0.43
N PHE A 15 -9.58 -6.25 0.11
CA PHE A 15 -10.22 -7.57 0.23
C PHE A 15 -10.47 -8.21 -1.14
N GLU A 16 -10.83 -7.41 -2.15
CA GLU A 16 -11.03 -7.89 -3.51
C GLU A 16 -9.72 -8.43 -4.11
N THR A 17 -8.62 -7.68 -3.94
CA THR A 17 -7.28 -8.09 -4.41
C THR A 17 -6.84 -9.39 -3.75
N VAL A 18 -7.01 -9.53 -2.43
CA VAL A 18 -6.70 -10.76 -1.68
C VAL A 18 -7.58 -11.92 -2.16
N ALA A 19 -8.89 -11.71 -2.31
CA ALA A 19 -9.82 -12.75 -2.73
C ALA A 19 -9.53 -13.24 -4.16
N LYS A 20 -9.25 -12.32 -5.08
CA LYS A 20 -8.87 -12.63 -6.46
C LYS A 20 -7.56 -13.44 -6.50
N ALA A 21 -6.54 -12.99 -5.77
CA ALA A 21 -5.27 -13.70 -5.64
C ALA A 21 -5.45 -15.11 -5.04
N TRP A 22 -6.29 -15.26 -4.02
CA TRP A 22 -6.52 -16.53 -3.34
C TRP A 22 -7.26 -17.57 -4.19
N LYS A 23 -8.10 -17.10 -5.11
CA LYS A 23 -8.81 -17.94 -6.09
C LYS A 23 -7.90 -18.50 -7.20
N SER A 24 -6.62 -18.13 -7.22
CA SER A 24 -5.65 -18.71 -8.17
C SER A 24 -5.64 -20.25 -8.08
N THR A 25 -5.69 -20.91 -9.24
CA THR A 25 -5.63 -22.37 -9.32
C THR A 25 -4.18 -22.82 -9.39
N LEU A 26 -3.77 -23.65 -8.43
CA LEU A 26 -2.45 -24.27 -8.39
C LEU A 26 -2.61 -25.78 -8.25
N LYS A 27 -1.77 -26.55 -8.93
CA LYS A 27 -1.71 -28.01 -8.84
C LYS A 27 -0.43 -28.42 -8.11
N GLY A 28 -0.52 -29.45 -7.28
CA GLY A 28 0.61 -29.96 -6.49
C GLY A 28 0.15 -30.48 -5.14
N ASN A 29 1.11 -30.80 -4.26
CA ASN A 29 0.78 -31.19 -2.90
C ASN A 29 0.19 -29.99 -2.11
N PRO A 30 -0.54 -30.23 -1.01
CA PRO A 30 -1.19 -29.16 -0.24
C PRO A 30 -0.25 -28.04 0.22
N MET A 31 0.98 -28.39 0.62
CA MET A 31 1.98 -27.41 1.06
C MET A 31 2.45 -26.51 -0.08
N TYR A 32 2.66 -27.08 -1.27
CA TYR A 32 3.02 -26.34 -2.47
C TYR A 32 1.91 -25.39 -2.88
N VAL A 33 0.65 -25.86 -2.88
CA VAL A 33 -0.52 -25.05 -3.19
C VAL A 33 -0.64 -23.89 -2.20
N LEU A 34 -0.54 -24.14 -0.90
CA LEU A 34 -0.61 -23.10 0.13
C LEU A 34 0.50 -22.06 -0.04
N MET A 35 1.76 -22.51 -0.17
CA MET A 35 2.92 -21.64 -0.33
C MET A 35 2.82 -20.80 -1.61
N GLY A 36 2.33 -21.40 -2.70
CA GLY A 36 2.10 -20.71 -3.96
C GLY A 36 1.02 -19.64 -3.84
N LYS A 37 -0.12 -19.94 -3.22
CA LYS A 37 -1.18 -18.96 -2.97
C LYS A 37 -0.69 -17.78 -2.13
N LEU A 38 0.07 -18.04 -1.07
CA LEU A 38 0.65 -16.98 -0.23
C LEU A 38 1.64 -16.10 -1.03
N LYS A 39 2.44 -16.70 -1.92
CA LYS A 39 3.33 -15.95 -2.83
C LYS A 39 2.54 -15.05 -3.78
N ILE A 40 1.44 -15.55 -4.34
CA ILE A 40 0.57 -14.78 -5.25
C ILE A 40 -0.08 -13.62 -4.50
N VAL A 41 -0.72 -13.87 -3.36
CA VAL A 41 -1.32 -12.81 -2.51
C VAL A 41 -0.29 -11.73 -2.17
N LYS A 42 0.93 -12.14 -1.77
CA LYS A 42 2.00 -11.20 -1.45
C LYS A 42 2.42 -10.35 -2.67
N ALA A 43 2.45 -10.93 -3.86
CA ALA A 43 2.81 -10.21 -5.08
C ALA A 43 1.73 -9.18 -5.46
N GLU A 44 0.47 -9.61 -5.47
CA GLU A 44 -0.69 -8.76 -5.77
C GLU A 44 -0.81 -7.61 -4.77
N LEU A 45 -0.67 -7.88 -3.46
CA LEU A 45 -0.70 -6.84 -2.44
C LEU A 45 0.46 -5.83 -2.56
N LYS A 46 1.64 -6.27 -3.02
CA LYS A 46 2.74 -5.33 -3.31
C LYS A 46 2.41 -4.41 -4.48
N ALA A 47 1.82 -4.94 -5.54
CA ALA A 47 1.42 -4.16 -6.71
C ALA A 47 0.33 -3.15 -6.32
N TRP A 48 -0.73 -3.63 -5.67
CA TRP A 48 -1.81 -2.79 -5.15
C TRP A 48 -1.29 -1.68 -4.21
N ASN A 49 -0.39 -2.01 -3.28
CA ASN A 49 0.21 -1.02 -2.38
C ASN A 49 1.07 -0.01 -3.14
N LYS A 50 1.80 -0.41 -4.18
CA LYS A 50 2.59 0.54 -4.99
C LYS A 50 1.66 1.53 -5.70
N ASP A 51 0.56 1.06 -6.27
CA ASP A 51 -0.35 1.89 -7.05
C ASP A 51 -1.21 2.81 -6.16
N ARG A 52 -1.64 2.33 -4.99
CA ARG A 52 -2.50 3.08 -4.05
C ARG A 52 -1.70 3.86 -3.01
N VAL A 53 -0.84 3.19 -2.24
CA VAL A 53 -0.16 3.76 -1.07
C VAL A 53 1.08 4.56 -1.45
N GLY A 54 1.78 4.19 -2.54
CA GLY A 54 2.84 5.04 -3.09
C GLY A 54 2.34 6.46 -3.33
N ASN A 55 1.17 6.58 -3.94
CA ASN A 55 0.50 7.85 -4.19
C ASN A 55 0.13 8.59 -2.88
N VAL A 56 -0.32 7.88 -1.85
CA VAL A 56 -0.63 8.48 -0.54
C VAL A 56 0.62 9.06 0.13
N MET A 57 1.73 8.32 0.14
CA MET A 57 2.98 8.79 0.75
C MET A 57 3.55 10.01 0.01
N ASP A 58 3.45 10.03 -1.31
CA ASP A 58 3.86 11.18 -2.13
C ASP A 58 2.99 12.41 -1.83
N ARG A 59 1.67 12.23 -1.70
CA ARG A 59 0.75 13.31 -1.30
C ARG A 59 1.02 13.83 0.11
N VAL A 60 1.33 12.94 1.07
CA VAL A 60 1.70 13.34 2.43
C VAL A 60 3.02 14.13 2.43
N LYS A 61 3.99 13.72 1.61
CA LYS A 61 5.25 14.45 1.46
C LYS A 61 5.01 15.85 0.87
N LEU A 62 4.21 15.95 -0.19
CA LEU A 62 3.86 17.23 -0.81
C LEU A 62 3.16 18.16 0.19
N ALA A 63 2.15 17.66 0.91
CA ALA A 63 1.44 18.44 1.92
C ALA A 63 2.36 18.93 3.05
N LYS A 64 3.36 18.12 3.47
CA LYS A 64 4.38 18.55 4.43
C LYS A 64 5.27 19.66 3.86
N GLU A 65 5.69 19.56 2.61
CA GLU A 65 6.50 20.60 1.96
C GLU A 65 5.73 21.92 1.79
N GLU A 66 4.43 21.86 1.52
CA GLU A 66 3.55 23.03 1.49
C GLU A 66 3.40 23.67 2.87
N LEU A 67 3.17 22.86 3.91
CA LEU A 67 3.08 23.34 5.29
C LEU A 67 4.37 24.07 5.73
N LEU A 68 5.54 23.48 5.44
CA LEU A 68 6.83 24.08 5.77
C LEU A 68 7.05 25.39 5.02
N ARG A 69 6.64 25.47 3.75
CA ARG A 69 6.71 26.72 2.97
C ARG A 69 5.82 27.80 3.56
N ALA A 70 4.56 27.47 3.86
CA ALA A 70 3.63 28.42 4.49
C ALA A 70 4.16 28.91 5.85
N GLN A 71 4.75 28.02 6.65
CA GLN A 71 5.36 28.37 7.93
C GLN A 71 6.57 29.30 7.76
N ALA A 72 7.42 29.07 6.75
CA ALA A 72 8.55 29.93 6.47
C ALA A 72 8.10 31.35 6.04
N THR A 73 7.08 31.45 5.17
CA THR A 73 6.53 32.75 4.74
C THR A 73 5.95 33.54 5.92
N LEU A 74 5.28 32.88 6.86
CA LEU A 74 4.76 33.53 8.07
C LEU A 74 5.85 33.97 9.06
N GLN A 75 7.04 33.37 9.03
CA GLN A 75 8.17 33.78 9.88
C GLN A 75 8.92 34.99 9.33
N GLU A 76 8.87 35.25 8.01
CA GLU A 76 9.53 36.39 7.38
C GLU A 76 8.69 37.67 7.39
N ASP A 77 7.40 37.59 7.70
CA ASP A 77 6.51 38.73 7.92
C ASP A 77 5.95 38.72 9.35
N PRO A 78 6.76 39.13 10.36
CA PRO A 78 6.27 39.25 11.71
C PRO A 78 5.35 40.48 11.79
N LEU A 79 4.10 40.27 12.20
CA LEU A 79 3.17 41.33 12.62
C LEU A 79 3.84 42.33 13.58
#